data_AF-A0A7V5S0N9-F1
#
_entry.id   AF-A0A7V5S0N9-F1
#
_cell.length_a   1.000
_cell.length_b   1.000
_cell.length_c   1.000
_cell.angle_alpha   90.00
_cell.angle_beta   90.00
_cell.angle_gamma   90.00
#
_symmetry.space_group_name_H-M   'P 1'
#
loop_
_entity.id
_entity.type
_entity.pdbx_description
1 polymer ?
#
loop_
_entity_poly.entity_id
_entity_poly.type
_entity_poly.pdbx_seq_one_letter_code
_entity_poly.pdbx_strand_id
1 'polypeptide(L)'
;MMMRKITSLLGCIGLTLALSGAQPLVIDFANDTEVNNTIATAQNLGVVGIDNTNTRRMKVVRGLINPDGDVDFYRVELAQTGTYSFRVDCTLDSVLTLYNASGTLIAENDDDEQGNNNRGNRDTSFTNADSGITISLNAGVYFVQVRSIASAGVLARFRYTLRIFDGGTARDFDPYEVDGTNDTFATATDVGNLADDFTLIP
;
A
#
# COMPACT_ATOMS: atom_id res chain seq x y z
N MET A 1 -54.34 28.72 -40.21
CA MET A 1 -53.28 27.72 -40.38
C MET A 1 -52.24 27.94 -39.29
N MET A 2 -52.23 27.02 -38.32
CA MET A 2 -51.17 26.62 -37.39
C MET A 2 -50.39 27.65 -36.54
N MET A 3 -50.58 27.45 -35.22
CA MET A 3 -49.92 27.94 -34.02
C MET A 3 -48.39 27.69 -33.97
N ARG A 4 -47.62 28.57 -33.31
CA ARG A 4 -46.41 28.12 -32.60
C ARG A 4 -46.14 28.96 -31.35
N LYS A 5 -46.52 28.38 -30.22
CA LYS A 5 -46.12 28.77 -28.86
C LYS A 5 -44.61 28.54 -28.73
N ILE A 6 -43.85 29.54 -28.30
CA ILE A 6 -42.45 29.36 -27.91
C ILE A 6 -42.45 29.28 -26.38
N THR A 7 -42.46 28.05 -25.88
CA THR A 7 -42.31 27.76 -24.46
C THR A 7 -40.81 27.74 -24.14
N SER A 8 -40.41 28.54 -23.15
CA SER A 8 -39.06 28.51 -22.57
C SER A 8 -38.80 27.16 -21.91
N LEU A 9 -37.74 26.48 -22.32
CA LEU A 9 -37.25 25.28 -21.64
C LEU A 9 -35.99 25.66 -20.86
N LEU A 10 -36.12 25.86 -19.55
CA LEU A 10 -34.98 25.83 -18.64
C LEU A 10 -34.45 24.39 -18.64
N GLY A 11 -33.28 24.19 -19.25
CA GLY A 11 -32.55 22.93 -19.15
C GLY A 11 -31.96 22.81 -17.75
N CYS A 12 -32.61 22.05 -16.88
CA CYS A 12 -32.01 21.59 -15.64
C CYS A 12 -30.87 20.64 -15.98
N ILE A 13 -29.64 21.14 -16.00
CA ILE A 13 -28.44 20.29 -15.92
C ILE A 13 -28.45 19.73 -14.50
N GLY A 14 -28.91 18.49 -14.37
CA GLY A 14 -28.79 17.72 -13.15
C GLY A 14 -27.30 17.48 -12.87
N LEU A 15 -26.70 18.36 -12.10
CA LEU A 15 -25.43 18.09 -11.45
C LEU A 15 -25.73 17.04 -10.38
N THR A 16 -25.56 15.75 -10.72
CA THR A 16 -25.40 14.72 -9.71
C THR A 16 -24.12 15.04 -8.95
N LEU A 17 -24.24 15.78 -7.84
CA LEU A 17 -23.25 15.71 -6.78
C LEU A 17 -23.25 14.24 -6.32
N ALA A 18 -22.27 13.48 -6.77
CA ALA A 18 -21.91 12.26 -6.07
C ALA A 18 -21.48 12.70 -4.67
N LEU A 19 -22.39 12.56 -3.72
CA LEU A 19 -22.10 12.74 -2.31
C LEU A 19 -21.18 11.57 -1.96
N SER A 20 -19.87 11.73 -2.13
CA SER A 20 -18.91 10.77 -1.62
C SER A 20 -18.98 10.87 -0.10
N GLY A 21 -19.81 10.05 0.52
CA GLY A 21 -19.77 9.84 1.96
C GLY A 21 -18.33 9.50 2.35
N ALA A 22 -17.89 10.00 3.50
CA ALA A 22 -16.56 9.66 4.03
C ALA A 22 -16.39 8.14 4.02
N GLN A 23 -15.37 7.66 3.30
CA GLN A 23 -15.10 6.23 3.20
C GLN A 23 -14.33 5.82 4.45
N PRO A 24 -14.84 4.86 5.25
CA PRO A 24 -14.07 4.35 6.38
C PRO A 24 -12.77 3.75 5.84
N LEU A 25 -11.65 4.06 6.50
CA LEU A 25 -10.36 3.46 6.24
C LEU A 25 -10.24 2.18 7.09
N VAL A 26 -9.84 1.09 6.45
CA VAL A 26 -9.43 -0.15 7.12
C VAL A 26 -7.99 -0.44 6.72
N ILE A 27 -7.15 -0.66 7.72
CA ILE A 27 -5.80 -1.18 7.54
C ILE A 27 -5.88 -2.69 7.77
N ASP A 28 -5.70 -3.47 6.71
CA ASP A 28 -5.66 -4.91 6.81
C ASP A 28 -4.19 -5.34 7.03
N PHE A 29 -3.92 -5.87 8.22
CA PHE A 29 -2.62 -6.40 8.57
C PHE A 29 -2.49 -7.87 8.16
N ALA A 30 -1.31 -8.26 7.69
CA ALA A 30 -0.95 -9.64 7.40
C ALA A 30 0.49 -9.93 7.83
N ASN A 31 0.77 -11.20 8.08
CA ASN A 31 2.13 -11.71 8.14
C ASN A 31 2.44 -12.42 6.83
N ASP A 32 3.69 -12.36 6.41
CA ASP A 32 4.20 -13.15 5.31
C ASP A 32 3.96 -14.64 5.55
N THR A 33 3.60 -15.33 4.48
CA THR A 33 3.47 -16.78 4.47
C THR A 33 4.36 -17.35 3.39
N GLU A 34 5.39 -18.06 3.86
CA GLU A 34 6.36 -18.79 3.06
C GLU A 34 5.75 -19.74 2.03
N VAL A 35 6.58 -20.11 1.04
CA VAL A 35 6.21 -20.73 -0.25
C VAL A 35 5.72 -19.70 -1.27
N ASN A 36 6.00 -18.41 -1.08
CA ASN A 36 5.57 -17.32 -1.97
C ASN A 36 6.69 -16.80 -2.90
N ASN A 37 7.72 -17.60 -3.17
CA ASN A 37 8.93 -17.15 -3.90
C ASN A 37 8.76 -17.05 -5.43
N THR A 38 7.53 -17.12 -5.93
CA THR A 38 7.21 -16.98 -7.35
C THR A 38 5.89 -16.24 -7.54
N ILE A 39 5.69 -15.65 -8.73
CA ILE A 39 4.40 -15.07 -9.12
C ILE A 39 3.24 -16.08 -8.98
N ALA A 40 3.49 -17.35 -9.31
CA ALA A 40 2.47 -18.41 -9.26
C ALA A 40 2.06 -18.77 -7.83
N THR A 41 2.94 -18.53 -6.85
CA THR A 41 2.71 -18.86 -5.45
C THR A 41 2.55 -17.62 -4.57
N ALA A 42 2.44 -16.43 -5.19
CA ALA A 42 2.34 -15.16 -4.50
C ALA A 42 1.21 -15.14 -3.46
N GLN A 43 1.50 -14.68 -2.26
CA GLN A 43 0.52 -14.55 -1.18
C GLN A 43 -0.54 -13.52 -1.56
N ASN A 44 -1.81 -13.92 -1.54
CA ASN A 44 -2.91 -13.04 -1.93
C ASN A 44 -3.33 -12.14 -0.76
N LEU A 45 -3.05 -10.85 -0.87
CA LEU A 45 -3.40 -9.83 0.13
C LEU A 45 -4.82 -9.27 -0.06
N GLY A 46 -5.47 -9.59 -1.18
CA GLY A 46 -6.81 -9.12 -1.52
C GLY A 46 -6.83 -7.69 -2.07
N VAL A 47 -7.90 -6.95 -1.76
CA VAL A 47 -8.22 -5.67 -2.40
C VAL A 47 -7.47 -4.49 -1.77
N VAL A 48 -6.97 -3.57 -2.60
CA VAL A 48 -6.42 -2.26 -2.21
C VAL A 48 -7.24 -1.14 -2.88
N GLY A 49 -7.51 -0.08 -2.12
CA GLY A 49 -8.34 1.05 -2.55
C GLY A 49 -9.78 0.90 -2.06
N ILE A 50 -10.73 1.53 -2.74
CA ILE A 50 -12.15 1.52 -2.34
C ILE A 50 -12.78 0.21 -2.80
N ASP A 51 -13.18 -0.66 -1.86
CA ASP A 51 -13.82 -1.92 -2.16
C ASP A 51 -15.32 -1.77 -2.54
N ASN A 52 -15.96 -2.89 -2.87
CA ASN A 52 -17.37 -2.93 -3.27
C ASN A 52 -18.36 -2.60 -2.13
N THR A 53 -17.89 -2.50 -0.89
CA THR A 53 -18.67 -2.07 0.28
C THR A 53 -18.48 -0.58 0.58
N ASN A 54 -17.77 0.16 -0.30
CA ASN A 54 -17.39 1.56 -0.12
C ASN A 54 -16.45 1.78 1.10
N THR A 55 -15.72 0.74 1.49
CA THR A 55 -14.64 0.80 2.48
C THR A 55 -13.31 0.96 1.76
N ARG A 56 -12.50 1.90 2.21
CA ARG A 56 -11.15 2.08 1.66
C ARG A 56 -10.17 1.19 2.42
N ARG A 57 -9.41 0.37 1.70
CA ARG A 57 -8.48 -0.62 2.25
C ARG A 57 -7.04 -0.34 1.90
N MET A 58 -6.18 -0.41 2.92
CA MET A 58 -4.73 -0.42 2.84
C MET A 58 -4.21 -1.77 3.33
N LYS A 59 -3.08 -2.22 2.79
CA LYS A 59 -2.39 -3.43 3.25
C LYS A 59 -1.10 -3.08 3.96
N VAL A 60 -0.87 -3.75 5.08
CA VAL A 60 0.39 -3.72 5.83
C VAL A 60 0.79 -5.17 6.06
N VAL A 61 1.93 -5.57 5.52
CA VAL A 61 2.44 -6.94 5.60
C VAL A 61 3.76 -6.94 6.33
N ARG A 62 3.90 -7.79 7.34
CA ARG A 62 5.17 -8.05 8.02
C ARG A 62 5.85 -9.22 7.35
N GLY A 63 7.05 -9.01 6.81
CA GLY A 63 7.81 -10.05 6.15
C GLY A 63 9.20 -10.26 6.76
N LEU A 64 9.79 -11.38 6.37
CA LEU A 64 11.16 -11.75 6.74
C LEU A 64 11.82 -12.34 5.50
N ILE A 65 12.80 -11.64 4.95
CA ILE A 65 13.68 -12.24 3.94
C ILE A 65 14.65 -13.16 4.68
N ASN A 66 14.44 -14.48 4.60
CA ASN A 66 15.32 -15.51 5.14
C ASN A 66 14.89 -16.91 4.63
N PRO A 67 15.76 -17.66 3.92
CA PRO A 67 17.23 -17.60 3.96
C PRO A 67 17.87 -16.61 2.96
N ASP A 68 19.18 -16.73 2.75
CA ASP A 68 19.86 -15.98 1.68
C ASP A 68 19.21 -16.29 0.32
N GLY A 69 18.95 -15.24 -0.46
CA GLY A 69 18.31 -15.37 -1.78
C GLY A 69 16.80 -15.57 -1.73
N ASP A 70 16.20 -15.45 -0.55
CA ASP A 70 14.76 -15.43 -0.38
C ASP A 70 14.12 -14.21 -1.06
N VAL A 71 12.90 -14.42 -1.56
CA VAL A 71 12.12 -13.43 -2.30
C VAL A 71 10.65 -13.67 -1.97
N ASP A 72 9.93 -12.60 -1.64
CA ASP A 72 8.53 -12.71 -1.24
C ASP A 72 7.67 -12.09 -2.33
N PHE A 73 6.78 -12.88 -2.94
CA PHE A 73 5.78 -12.36 -3.87
C PHE A 73 4.42 -12.20 -3.19
N TYR A 74 3.81 -11.05 -3.44
CA TYR A 74 2.46 -10.72 -3.03
C TYR A 74 1.58 -10.45 -4.24
N ARG A 75 0.31 -10.81 -4.15
CA ARG A 75 -0.73 -10.48 -5.13
C ARG A 75 -1.74 -9.52 -4.51
N VAL A 76 -2.05 -8.45 -5.24
CA VAL A 76 -3.11 -7.50 -4.88
C VAL A 76 -4.10 -7.30 -6.02
N GLU A 77 -5.33 -6.94 -5.67
CA GLU A 77 -6.33 -6.46 -6.60
C GLU A 77 -6.62 -4.97 -6.34
N LEU A 78 -6.28 -4.12 -7.30
CA LEU A 78 -6.56 -2.69 -7.22
C LEU A 78 -7.99 -2.47 -7.68
N ALA A 79 -8.86 -2.02 -6.76
CA ALA A 79 -10.30 -1.94 -7.00
C ALA A 79 -10.69 -0.94 -8.10
N GLN A 80 -9.83 0.03 -8.38
CA GLN A 80 -10.14 1.17 -9.23
C GLN A 80 -8.87 1.71 -9.89
N THR A 81 -9.02 2.39 -11.04
CA THR A 81 -7.91 3.12 -11.65
C THR A 81 -7.54 4.31 -10.78
N GLY A 82 -6.25 4.48 -10.51
CA GLY A 82 -5.77 5.58 -9.69
C GLY A 82 -4.28 5.50 -9.40
N THR A 83 -3.80 6.42 -8.58
CA THR A 83 -2.43 6.39 -8.06
C THR A 83 -2.37 5.45 -6.86
N TYR A 84 -1.35 4.61 -6.83
CA TYR A 84 -1.06 3.69 -5.73
C TYR A 84 0.39 3.84 -5.30
N SER A 85 0.64 3.57 -4.03
CA SER A 85 1.98 3.50 -3.47
C SER A 85 2.26 2.11 -2.90
N PHE A 86 3.47 1.64 -3.14
CA PHE A 86 4.06 0.42 -2.61
C PHE A 86 5.32 0.85 -1.88
N ARG A 87 5.43 0.60 -0.58
CA ARG A 87 6.53 1.08 0.27
C ARG A 87 7.07 -0.08 1.09
N VAL A 88 8.38 -0.23 1.18
CA VAL A 88 9.02 -1.17 2.10
C VAL A 88 9.74 -0.36 3.17
N ASP A 89 9.46 -0.70 4.43
CA ASP A 89 10.17 -0.19 5.59
C ASP A 89 11.05 -1.33 6.14
N CYS A 90 12.37 -1.14 6.15
CA CYS A 90 13.31 -2.14 6.64
C CYS A 90 14.58 -1.50 7.19
N THR A 91 15.36 -2.28 7.93
CA THR A 91 16.64 -1.81 8.50
C THR A 91 17.84 -2.02 7.58
N LEU A 92 17.66 -2.79 6.51
CA LEU A 92 18.66 -3.14 5.52
C LEU A 92 18.15 -2.79 4.12
N ASP A 93 18.99 -3.01 3.12
CA ASP A 93 18.75 -2.58 1.75
C ASP A 93 17.88 -3.60 0.98
N SER A 94 16.75 -3.13 0.48
CA SER A 94 15.69 -3.93 -0.14
C SER A 94 15.45 -3.50 -1.58
N VAL A 95 14.90 -4.40 -2.38
CA VAL A 95 14.41 -4.08 -3.72
C VAL A 95 12.93 -4.41 -3.81
N LEU A 96 12.14 -3.46 -4.30
CA LEU A 96 10.72 -3.60 -4.58
C LEU A 96 10.51 -3.67 -6.10
N THR A 97 9.85 -4.74 -6.55
CA THR A 97 9.50 -4.92 -7.95
C THR A 97 8.01 -5.08 -8.14
N LEU A 98 7.43 -4.32 -9.07
CA LEU A 98 6.02 -4.37 -9.43
C LEU A 98 5.85 -5.04 -10.81
N TYR A 99 4.95 -6.02 -10.88
CA TYR A 99 4.58 -6.74 -12.10
C TYR A 99 3.09 -6.60 -12.40
N ASN A 100 2.74 -6.65 -13.68
CA ASN A 100 1.35 -6.75 -14.12
C ASN A 100 0.79 -8.18 -13.97
N ALA A 101 -0.49 -8.36 -14.29
CA ALA A 101 -1.17 -9.66 -14.22
C ALA A 101 -0.54 -10.79 -15.07
N SER A 102 0.21 -10.46 -16.13
CA SER A 102 0.92 -11.44 -16.96
C SER A 102 2.35 -11.73 -16.48
N GLY A 103 2.76 -11.16 -15.34
CA GLY A 103 4.12 -11.28 -14.80
C GLY A 103 5.16 -10.44 -15.54
N THR A 104 4.73 -9.45 -16.32
CA THR A 104 5.63 -8.49 -16.96
C THR A 104 6.01 -7.41 -15.96
N LEU A 105 7.31 -7.11 -15.88
CA LEU A 105 7.85 -6.01 -15.08
C LEU A 105 7.20 -4.67 -15.48
N ILE A 106 6.69 -3.94 -14.50
CA ILE A 106 6.22 -2.56 -14.65
C ILE A 106 7.31 -1.61 -14.17
N ALA A 107 7.83 -1.83 -12.96
CA ALA A 107 8.80 -0.96 -12.32
C ALA A 107 9.57 -1.72 -11.23
N GLU A 108 10.83 -1.35 -11.00
CA GLU A 108 11.68 -1.82 -9.90
C GLU A 108 12.33 -0.59 -9.24
N ASN A 109 12.49 -0.60 -7.93
CA ASN A 109 13.19 0.44 -7.17
C ASN A 109 13.83 -0.14 -5.91
N ASP A 110 15.03 0.32 -5.59
CA ASP A 110 15.82 -0.03 -4.42
C ASP A 110 16.09 1.19 -3.50
N ASP A 111 16.11 2.41 -4.03
CA ASP A 111 16.44 3.63 -3.27
C ASP A 111 15.49 4.83 -3.51
N ASP A 112 15.60 5.88 -2.69
CA ASP A 112 14.99 7.17 -2.97
C ASP A 112 15.83 7.92 -4.01
N GLU A 113 15.21 8.20 -5.16
CA GLU A 113 15.83 8.94 -6.24
C GLU A 113 15.67 10.44 -6.00
N GLN A 114 16.78 11.13 -5.78
CA GLN A 114 16.76 12.58 -5.55
C GLN A 114 16.01 13.33 -6.66
N GLY A 115 14.96 14.06 -6.27
CA GLY A 115 14.14 14.86 -7.18
C GLY A 115 13.03 14.08 -7.88
N ASN A 116 12.86 12.79 -7.59
CA ASN A 116 11.77 11.96 -8.13
C ASN A 116 10.84 11.51 -7.01
N ASN A 117 9.67 12.15 -6.90
CA ASN A 117 8.71 11.83 -5.83
C ASN A 117 7.97 10.50 -6.04
N ASN A 118 8.23 9.77 -7.13
CA ASN A 118 7.57 8.50 -7.45
C ASN A 118 8.44 7.27 -7.16
N ARG A 119 9.67 7.47 -6.67
CA ARG A 119 10.67 6.43 -6.38
C ARG A 119 11.13 6.60 -4.94
N GLY A 120 11.49 5.50 -4.28
CA GLY A 120 11.84 5.45 -2.86
C GLY A 120 10.64 5.40 -1.91
N ASN A 121 10.93 5.25 -0.63
CA ASN A 121 9.97 5.39 0.46
C ASN A 121 10.06 6.78 1.10
N ARG A 122 9.01 7.58 0.91
CA ARG A 122 8.99 8.98 1.38
C ARG A 122 8.56 9.13 2.83
N ASP A 123 8.19 8.03 3.48
CA ASP A 123 7.71 8.06 4.86
C ASP A 123 8.86 7.89 5.87
N THR A 124 10.00 7.30 5.47
CA THR A 124 11.07 6.84 6.39
C THR A 124 12.46 7.44 6.11
N SER A 125 12.54 8.50 5.31
CA SER A 125 13.72 9.21 4.76
C SER A 125 14.91 9.51 5.73
N PHE A 126 15.55 8.51 6.32
CA PHE A 126 16.78 8.65 7.09
C PHE A 126 18.04 8.35 6.26
N THR A 127 17.96 7.44 5.30
CA THR A 127 19.14 6.96 4.54
C THR A 127 18.98 6.96 3.02
N ASN A 128 17.80 7.33 2.50
CA ASN A 128 17.42 7.17 1.09
C ASN A 128 17.55 5.73 0.56
N ALA A 129 17.68 4.71 1.41
CA ALA A 129 17.87 3.32 1.01
C ALA A 129 16.58 2.49 1.07
N ASP A 130 15.44 3.16 1.26
CA ASP A 130 14.16 2.48 1.42
C ASP A 130 13.45 2.42 0.07
N SER A 131 13.16 1.20 -0.38
CA SER A 131 12.51 0.97 -1.66
C SER A 131 11.03 1.39 -1.65
N GLY A 132 10.60 2.00 -2.75
CA GLY A 132 9.20 2.36 -2.93
C GLY A 132 8.84 2.86 -4.32
N ILE A 133 7.58 2.67 -4.68
CA ILE A 133 7.03 3.03 -5.99
C ILE A 133 5.68 3.70 -5.79
N THR A 134 5.53 4.92 -6.32
CA THR A 134 4.23 5.58 -6.47
C THR A 134 3.90 5.72 -7.95
N ILE A 135 2.79 5.10 -8.39
CA ILE A 135 2.46 4.97 -9.81
C ILE A 135 0.95 4.96 -10.05
N SER A 136 0.52 5.52 -11.18
CA SER A 136 -0.87 5.40 -11.65
C SER A 136 -1.09 4.09 -12.38
N LEU A 137 -2.04 3.30 -11.90
CA LEU A 137 -2.37 1.97 -12.41
C LEU A 137 -3.85 1.87 -12.73
N ASN A 138 -4.19 1.03 -13.71
CA ASN A 138 -5.57 0.66 -13.95
C ASN A 138 -6.06 -0.29 -12.86
N ALA A 139 -7.37 -0.32 -12.62
CA ALA A 139 -7.99 -1.38 -11.82
C ALA A 139 -7.56 -2.76 -12.36
N GLY A 140 -7.27 -3.70 -11.47
CA GLY A 140 -6.84 -5.04 -11.86
C GLY A 140 -5.85 -5.69 -10.89
N VAL A 141 -5.30 -6.81 -11.33
CA VAL A 141 -4.40 -7.66 -10.54
C VAL A 141 -2.95 -7.28 -10.80
N TYR A 142 -2.17 -7.16 -9.73
CA TYR A 142 -0.75 -6.87 -9.77
C TYR A 142 -0.01 -7.76 -8.78
N PHE A 143 1.28 -7.92 -9.04
CA PHE A 143 2.18 -8.65 -8.16
C PHE A 143 3.31 -7.75 -7.70
N VAL A 144 3.67 -7.86 -6.42
CA VAL A 144 4.75 -7.11 -5.80
C VAL A 144 5.76 -8.13 -5.31
N GLN A 145 7.04 -7.93 -5.60
CA GLN A 145 8.13 -8.71 -5.05
C GLN A 145 8.92 -7.82 -4.09
N VAL A 146 9.25 -8.37 -2.93
CA VAL A 146 10.26 -7.81 -2.03
C VAL A 146 11.42 -8.78 -1.95
N ARG A 147 12.65 -8.26 -1.99
CA ARG A 147 13.87 -9.06 -1.84
C ARG A 147 14.98 -8.22 -1.22
N SER A 148 16.03 -8.87 -0.75
CA SER A 148 17.29 -8.17 -0.47
C SER A 148 17.99 -7.74 -1.76
N ILE A 149 18.70 -6.61 -1.70
CA ILE A 149 19.69 -6.27 -2.74
C ILE A 149 20.92 -7.18 -2.66
N ALA A 150 21.25 -7.65 -1.45
CA ALA A 150 22.37 -8.53 -1.19
C ALA A 150 21.94 -9.98 -1.42
N SER A 151 22.74 -10.72 -2.18
CA SER A 151 22.40 -12.11 -2.53
C SER A 151 22.73 -13.14 -1.44
N ALA A 152 23.59 -12.79 -0.48
CA ALA A 152 24.00 -13.70 0.61
C ALA A 152 24.62 -12.96 1.80
N GLY A 153 24.68 -13.65 2.95
CA GLY A 153 25.34 -13.17 4.17
C GLY A 153 24.42 -12.36 5.08
N VAL A 154 25.01 -11.72 6.09
CA VAL A 154 24.27 -11.04 7.18
C VAL A 154 23.35 -9.92 6.66
N LEU A 155 23.70 -9.28 5.54
CA LEU A 155 22.91 -8.21 4.94
C LEU A 155 21.80 -8.71 4.00
N ALA A 156 21.80 -10.00 3.67
CA ALA A 156 20.80 -10.60 2.78
C ALA A 156 19.52 -11.02 3.50
N ARG A 157 19.46 -10.84 4.82
CA ARG A 157 18.33 -11.28 5.66
C ARG A 157 17.87 -10.15 6.56
N PHE A 158 16.59 -9.83 6.51
CA PHE A 158 16.02 -8.78 7.34
C PHE A 158 14.51 -8.95 7.49
N ARG A 159 13.99 -8.38 8.58
CA ARG A 159 12.56 -8.13 8.71
C ARG A 159 12.20 -6.85 7.97
N TYR A 160 11.02 -6.81 7.38
CA TYR A 160 10.49 -5.64 6.72
C TYR A 160 8.98 -5.50 6.92
N THR A 161 8.48 -4.32 6.64
CA THR A 161 7.05 -4.03 6.51
C THR A 161 6.76 -3.57 5.09
N LEU A 162 5.88 -4.27 4.37
CA LEU A 162 5.36 -3.83 3.07
C LEU A 162 4.03 -3.13 3.26
N ARG A 163 3.91 -1.90 2.75
CA ARG A 163 2.70 -1.09 2.77
C ARG A 163 2.19 -0.85 1.35
N ILE A 164 0.89 -1.08 1.14
CA ILE A 164 0.23 -0.88 -0.16
C ILE A 164 -1.08 -0.11 0.02
N PHE A 165 -1.20 1.05 -0.62
CA PHE A 165 -2.35 1.95 -0.46
C PHE A 165 -2.63 2.81 -1.69
N ASP A 166 -3.86 3.33 -1.80
CA ASP A 166 -4.22 4.32 -2.81
C ASP A 166 -3.73 5.73 -2.42
N GLY A 167 -3.13 6.44 -3.37
CA GLY A 167 -2.55 7.77 -3.18
C GLY A 167 -1.03 7.77 -3.07
N GLY A 168 -0.45 8.97 -2.91
CA GLY A 168 1.00 9.17 -2.77
C GLY A 168 1.49 9.18 -1.32
N THR A 169 0.59 9.38 -0.36
CA THR A 169 0.89 9.46 1.07
C THR A 169 -0.01 8.48 1.80
N ALA A 170 0.55 7.72 2.74
CA ALA A 170 -0.24 6.83 3.57
C ALA A 170 -1.25 7.69 4.36
N ARG A 171 -2.50 7.26 4.41
CA ARG A 171 -3.46 7.91 5.30
C ARG A 171 -3.11 7.42 6.70
N ASP A 172 -2.52 8.32 7.48
CA ASP A 172 -2.25 8.09 8.89
C ASP A 172 -3.58 7.87 9.61
N PHE A 173 -3.75 6.66 10.15
CA PHE A 173 -4.83 6.32 11.06
C PHE A 173 -4.20 5.45 12.14
N ASP A 174 -3.58 6.11 13.10
CA ASP A 174 -3.25 5.49 14.37
C ASP A 174 -4.47 5.60 15.31
N PRO A 175 -5.21 4.51 15.57
CA PRO A 175 -6.32 4.53 16.51
C PRO A 175 -5.87 4.71 17.97
N TYR A 176 -4.57 4.60 18.26
CA TYR A 176 -3.97 4.76 19.58
C TYR A 176 -3.38 6.17 19.79
N GLU A 177 -3.14 6.93 18.71
CA GLU A 177 -2.65 8.32 18.72
C GLU A 177 -3.67 9.33 18.18
N VAL A 178 -4.96 9.14 18.46
CA VAL A 178 -5.99 10.13 18.08
C VAL A 178 -5.70 11.44 18.80
N ASP A 179 -5.22 12.46 18.09
CA ASP A 179 -4.94 13.81 18.61
C ASP A 179 -3.96 13.84 19.82
N GLY A 180 -2.94 12.98 19.82
CA GLY A 180 -1.93 12.94 20.90
C GLY A 180 -2.44 12.30 22.18
N THR A 181 -3.46 11.43 22.07
CA THR A 181 -4.07 10.78 23.24
C THR A 181 -3.11 10.00 24.09
N ASN A 182 -1.95 9.56 23.60
CA ASN A 182 -0.97 8.79 24.38
C ASN A 182 0.25 9.60 24.89
N ASP A 183 0.23 10.94 24.81
CA ASP A 183 1.34 11.83 25.20
C ASP A 183 1.59 11.95 26.71
N THR A 184 0.79 11.27 27.55
CA THR A 184 0.92 11.34 29.01
C THR A 184 1.12 9.98 29.63
N PHE A 185 1.75 9.91 30.79
CA PHE A 185 1.90 8.66 31.54
C PHE A 185 0.56 7.96 31.81
N ALA A 186 -0.52 8.72 32.01
CA ALA A 186 -1.84 8.18 32.30
C ALA A 186 -2.57 7.63 31.05
N THR A 187 -2.11 8.01 29.87
CA THR A 187 -2.74 7.67 28.60
C THR A 187 -1.81 6.92 27.65
N ALA A 188 -0.59 6.64 28.11
CA ALA A 188 0.40 5.86 27.38
C ALA A 188 -0.20 4.56 26.86
N THR A 189 0.06 4.27 25.60
CA THR A 189 -0.37 3.03 24.98
C THR A 189 0.30 1.86 25.67
N ASP A 190 -0.50 0.98 26.28
CA ASP A 190 0.01 -0.28 26.81
C ASP A 190 0.50 -1.14 25.64
N VAL A 191 1.81 -1.38 25.58
CA VAL A 191 2.46 -2.17 24.53
C VAL A 191 1.93 -3.61 24.51
N GLY A 192 1.40 -4.13 25.62
CA GLY A 192 0.69 -5.41 25.64
C GLY A 192 -0.58 -5.42 24.77
N ASN A 193 -1.20 -4.27 24.55
CA ASN A 193 -2.34 -4.12 23.63
C ASN A 193 -1.89 -3.93 22.16
N LEU A 194 -0.61 -3.61 21.95
CA LEU A 194 0.05 -3.62 20.63
C LEU A 194 0.64 -5.00 20.29
N ALA A 195 0.50 -6.00 21.17
CA ALA A 195 1.13 -7.31 20.98
C ALA A 195 0.65 -8.03 19.72
N ASP A 196 -0.55 -7.74 19.20
CA ASP A 196 -1.03 -8.24 17.89
C ASP A 196 -0.40 -7.50 16.69
N ASP A 197 0.20 -6.32 16.94
CA ASP A 197 0.87 -5.47 15.94
C ASP A 197 2.41 -5.59 15.96
N PHE A 198 2.97 -6.19 17.02
CA PHE A 198 4.39 -6.54 17.11
C PHE A 198 4.59 -7.98 17.60
N THR A 199 3.79 -8.95 17.11
CA THR A 199 4.09 -10.36 17.38
C THR A 199 5.46 -10.70 16.80
N LEU A 200 6.46 -10.66 17.67
CA LEU A 200 7.80 -11.16 17.45
C LEU A 200 7.65 -12.63 17.03
N ILE A 201 7.87 -12.91 15.75
CA ILE A 201 8.07 -14.28 15.28
C ILE A 201 9.35 -14.77 15.98
N PRO A 202 9.27 -15.86 16.79
CA PRO A 202 10.41 -16.40 17.51
C PRO A 202 11.57 -16.80 16.58
#